data_AF-C5NY09-F1
#
_entry.id   AF-C5NY09-F1
#
_cell.length_a   1.000
_cell.length_b   1.000
_cell.length_c   1.000
_cell.angle_alpha   90.00
_cell.angle_beta   90.00
_cell.angle_gamma   90.00
#
_symmetry.space_group_name_H-M   'P 1'
#
loop_
_entity.id
_entity.type
_entity.pdbx_description
1 polymer ?
#
loop_
_entity_poly.entity_id
_entity_poly.type
_entity_poly.pdbx_seq_one_letter_code
_entity_poly.pdbx_strand_id
1 'polypeptide(L)'
;MEMLFKLLAEHVYIILFVSLILEFAALPLPGETMMVVAGIMAYNGHGNYVGMIIASALGTVIGMQFSYEVGRRLGTKAIDKYGIYIGLTPYRMTKAAEFFNKFGNIVIVIAYFLPGVRHILGYFSGISRIDAKRFHIYSTLGGVFWVIVFITLGYVLGPSAHHVFHLMHKYGTMIFILGIAVLFVYLIYKKLGAKDFSTYFKKNIKYIVVLLLVEAAVLVKFVVLDPKAHPKFKSEVIFYCLAFLAFVAFLAYLRVTLKHDTTEKLLVVVDYQKDFVDGALGFETADQLDQVIANKIDEYIKAGQDVIFTKDTHYTNYLTTREGKHLPVEHCIIDSEGHKLYGKVASYEKYAKKVFNKTSFGSIDLAKFISRSDYKEVEFCGLVSNICVLSNIIMTQTYNEKVEIVVDLNATKGLSEEVNSSFKTYLQNLTVNVKE
;
A
#
# COMPACT_ATOMS: atom_id res chain seq x y z
N MET A 1 31.22 26.70 15.43
CA MET A 1 30.33 25.69 16.04
C MET A 1 29.99 26.05 17.48
N GLU A 2 30.97 26.44 18.31
CA GLU A 2 30.75 26.82 19.73
C GLU A 2 29.81 28.03 19.94
N MET A 3 29.94 29.10 19.14
CA MET A 3 29.06 30.27 19.23
C MET A 3 27.59 29.93 18.95
N LEU A 4 27.34 29.04 17.98
CA LEU A 4 25.99 28.56 17.64
C LEU A 4 25.43 27.70 18.78
N PHE A 5 26.24 26.79 19.34
CA PHE A 5 25.85 25.94 20.46
C PHE A 5 25.53 26.76 21.71
N LYS A 6 26.33 27.80 21.98
CA LYS A 6 26.10 28.74 23.09
C LYS A 6 24.81 29.53 22.92
N LEU A 7 24.54 30.05 21.72
CA LEU A 7 23.30 30.78 21.41
C LEU A 7 22.06 29.88 21.54
N LEU A 8 22.16 28.62 21.09
CA LEU A 8 21.12 27.60 21.23
C LEU A 8 20.87 27.24 22.70
N ALA A 9 21.91 27.13 23.53
CA ALA A 9 21.78 26.86 24.95
C ALA A 9 21.14 28.02 25.71
N GLU A 10 21.49 29.26 25.39
CA GLU A 10 20.91 30.45 26.03
C GLU A 10 19.42 30.64 25.70
N HIS A 11 18.96 30.20 24.52
CA HIS A 11 17.58 30.39 24.06
C HIS A 11 16.77 29.10 23.97
N VAL A 12 17.27 28.02 24.58
CA VAL A 12 16.73 26.65 24.43
C VAL A 12 15.24 26.54 24.73
N TYR A 13 14.74 27.22 25.76
CA TYR A 13 13.32 27.20 26.12
C TYR A 13 12.44 27.84 25.04
N ILE A 14 12.85 29.00 24.51
CA ILE A 14 12.12 29.72 23.46
C ILE A 14 12.15 28.91 22.17
N ILE A 15 13.29 28.32 21.84
CA ILE A 15 13.45 27.47 20.66
C ILE A 15 12.51 26.27 20.74
N LEU A 16 12.46 25.55 21.87
CA LEU A 16 11.54 24.43 22.07
C LEU A 16 10.08 24.87 21.98
N PHE A 17 9.72 25.97 22.65
CA PHE A 17 8.36 26.50 22.64
C PHE A 17 7.89 26.83 21.21
N VAL A 18 8.66 27.63 20.47
CA VAL A 18 8.29 28.07 19.12
C VAL A 18 8.35 26.91 18.13
N SER A 19 9.39 26.08 18.18
CA SER A 19 9.53 24.95 17.24
C SER A 19 8.37 23.97 17.36
N LEU A 20 7.91 23.64 18.58
CA LEU A 20 6.80 22.73 18.76
C LEU A 20 5.47 23.35 18.32
N ILE A 21 5.25 24.67 18.52
CA ILE A 21 4.09 25.34 17.92
C ILE A 21 4.08 25.18 16.41
N LEU A 22 5.22 25.50 15.78
CA LEU A 22 5.39 25.44 14.33
C LEU A 22 5.23 24.01 13.79
N GLU A 23 5.75 23.02 14.51
CA GLU A 23 5.64 21.61 14.14
C GLU A 23 4.18 21.13 14.09
N PHE A 24 3.42 21.45 15.14
CA PHE A 24 2.00 21.10 15.19
C PHE A 24 1.16 21.98 14.24
N ALA A 25 1.65 23.14 13.82
CA ALA A 25 1.11 23.96 12.74
C ALA A 25 1.50 23.48 11.32
N ALA A 26 1.86 22.19 11.19
CA ALA A 26 2.17 21.48 9.94
C ALA A 26 3.54 21.75 9.29
N LEU A 27 4.50 22.32 10.03
CA LEU A 27 5.90 22.37 9.57
C LEU A 27 6.63 21.08 9.96
N PRO A 28 7.39 20.44 9.04
CA PRO A 28 8.11 19.20 9.34
C PRO A 28 9.39 19.50 10.13
N LEU A 29 9.23 19.76 11.42
CA LEU A 29 10.34 19.98 12.36
C LEU A 29 10.64 18.71 13.17
N PRO A 30 11.91 18.44 13.52
CA PRO A 30 12.31 17.22 14.21
C PRO A 30 12.11 17.32 15.73
N GLY A 31 10.87 17.52 16.19
CA GLY A 31 10.55 17.77 17.60
C GLY A 31 11.05 16.74 18.58
N GLU A 32 10.95 15.43 18.27
CA GLU A 32 11.46 14.38 19.15
C GLU A 32 12.96 14.53 19.36
N THR A 33 13.70 14.74 18.28
CA THR A 33 15.15 14.92 18.33
C THR A 33 15.50 16.16 19.15
N MET A 34 14.77 17.26 18.96
CA MET A 34 14.97 18.49 19.73
C MET A 34 14.71 18.28 21.22
N MET A 35 13.66 17.57 21.60
CA MET A 35 13.36 17.26 22.99
C MET A 35 14.36 16.29 23.63
N VAL A 36 14.81 15.27 22.88
CA VAL A 36 15.86 14.35 23.34
C VAL A 36 17.18 15.11 23.56
N VAL A 37 17.57 15.97 22.61
CA VAL A 37 18.74 16.84 22.77
C VAL A 37 18.57 17.79 23.95
N ALA A 38 17.40 18.39 24.14
CA ALA A 38 17.11 19.25 25.29
C ALA A 38 17.21 18.49 26.63
N GLY A 39 16.77 17.24 26.67
CA GLY A 39 16.97 16.35 27.82
C GLY A 39 18.45 16.11 28.14
N ILE A 40 19.26 15.81 27.12
CA ILE A 40 20.72 15.65 27.24
C ILE A 40 21.37 16.95 27.73
N MET A 41 20.95 18.10 27.21
CA MET A 41 21.45 19.41 27.64
C MET A 41 21.10 19.71 29.10
N ALA A 42 19.88 19.39 29.52
CA ALA A 42 19.46 19.54 30.92
C ALA A 42 20.27 18.63 31.86
N TYR A 43 20.61 17.41 31.43
CA TYR A 43 21.51 16.52 32.19
C TYR A 43 22.90 17.12 32.34
N ASN A 44 23.44 17.70 31.26
CA ASN A 44 24.75 18.36 31.24
C ASN A 44 24.75 19.76 31.89
N GLY A 45 23.69 20.16 32.59
CA GLY A 45 23.60 21.44 33.31
C GLY A 45 23.36 22.68 32.43
N HIS A 46 23.07 22.52 31.14
CA HIS A 46 22.82 23.62 30.20
C HIS A 46 21.35 24.09 30.18
N GLY A 47 20.60 23.80 31.25
CA GLY A 47 19.19 24.19 31.39
C GLY A 47 18.49 23.39 32.48
N ASN A 48 17.35 23.90 32.95
CA ASN A 48 16.52 23.26 33.95
C ASN A 48 15.59 22.23 33.29
N TYR A 49 15.66 20.99 33.74
CA TYR A 49 14.85 19.87 33.25
C TYR A 49 13.33 20.17 33.24
N VAL A 50 12.81 20.72 34.34
CA VAL A 50 11.39 21.07 34.46
C VAL A 50 11.04 22.24 33.53
N GLY A 51 11.93 23.21 33.39
CA GLY A 51 11.79 24.32 32.44
C GLY A 51 11.67 23.84 30.99
N MET A 52 12.47 22.83 30.59
CA MET A 52 12.39 22.22 29.25
C MET A 52 11.04 21.55 29.02
N ILE A 53 10.52 20.83 30.02
CA ILE A 53 9.20 20.19 29.96
C ILE A 53 8.10 21.25 29.83
N ILE A 54 8.12 22.29 30.66
CA ILE A 54 7.08 23.33 30.63
C ILE A 54 7.07 24.05 29.28
N ALA A 55 8.24 24.50 28.80
CA ALA A 55 8.35 25.19 27.52
C ALA A 55 7.85 24.31 26.36
N SER A 56 8.25 23.04 26.35
CA SER A 56 7.87 22.10 25.29
C SER A 56 6.39 21.71 25.34
N ALA A 57 5.85 21.51 26.55
CA ALA A 57 4.44 21.21 26.77
C ALA A 57 3.55 22.38 26.32
N LEU A 58 3.90 23.61 26.70
CA LEU A 58 3.14 24.79 26.26
C LEU A 58 3.14 24.92 24.73
N GLY A 59 4.30 24.74 24.08
CA GLY A 59 4.38 24.81 22.63
C GLY A 59 3.56 23.73 21.94
N THR A 60 3.66 22.50 22.42
CA THR A 60 2.90 21.34 21.93
C THR A 60 1.39 21.52 22.08
N VAL A 61 0.94 21.98 23.26
CA VAL A 61 -0.48 22.17 23.55
C VAL A 61 -1.05 23.29 22.69
N ILE A 62 -0.39 24.46 22.64
CA ILE A 62 -0.85 25.60 21.83
C ILE A 62 -0.91 25.22 20.36
N GLY A 63 0.14 24.57 19.83
CA GLY A 63 0.19 24.15 18.43
C GLY A 63 -0.94 23.16 18.09
N MET A 64 -1.19 22.16 18.94
CA MET A 64 -2.27 21.19 18.68
C MET A 64 -3.65 21.82 18.75
N GLN A 65 -3.89 22.71 19.73
CA GLN A 65 -5.17 23.40 19.87
C GLN A 65 -5.44 24.35 18.69
N PHE A 66 -4.41 25.05 18.23
CA PHE A 66 -4.46 25.87 17.03
C PHE A 66 -4.88 25.04 15.81
N SER A 67 -4.23 23.90 15.58
CA SER A 67 -4.54 23.03 14.44
C SER A 67 -5.95 22.46 14.49
N TYR A 68 -6.47 22.15 15.67
CA TYR A 68 -7.87 21.77 15.85
C TYR A 68 -8.84 22.90 15.47
N GLU A 69 -8.59 24.12 15.92
CA GLU A 69 -9.48 25.24 15.62
C GLU A 69 -9.43 25.61 14.13
N VAL A 70 -8.25 25.54 13.50
CA VAL A 70 -8.12 25.67 12.04
C VAL A 70 -8.93 24.59 11.32
N GLY A 71 -8.80 23.32 11.72
CA GLY A 71 -9.59 22.24 11.15
C GLY A 71 -11.11 22.46 11.31
N ARG A 72 -11.55 22.89 12.50
CA ARG A 72 -12.95 23.14 12.80
C ARG A 72 -13.56 24.25 11.95
N ARG A 73 -12.79 25.30 11.66
CA ARG A 73 -13.20 26.43 10.79
C ARG A 73 -13.21 26.06 9.32
N LEU A 74 -12.23 25.28 8.85
CA LEU A 74 -12.16 24.83 7.45
C LEU A 74 -13.35 23.93 7.06
N GLY A 75 -13.78 23.07 8.00
CA GLY A 75 -14.91 22.16 7.79
C GLY A 75 -14.68 21.18 6.63
N THR A 76 -15.76 20.49 6.22
CA THR A 76 -15.70 19.44 5.18
C THR A 76 -15.49 20.00 3.77
N LYS A 77 -15.93 21.23 3.50
CA LYS A 77 -15.84 21.87 2.18
C LYS A 77 -14.39 22.07 1.68
N ALA A 78 -13.44 22.27 2.59
CA ALA A 78 -12.02 22.40 2.23
C ALA A 78 -11.39 21.04 1.89
N ILE A 79 -11.86 19.95 2.49
CA ILE A 79 -11.39 18.58 2.20
C ILE A 79 -11.82 18.13 0.81
N ASP A 80 -13.06 18.43 0.40
CA ASP A 80 -13.53 18.04 -0.94
C ASP A 80 -12.68 18.65 -2.06
N LYS A 81 -12.10 19.83 -1.82
CA LYS A 81 -11.27 20.56 -2.80
C LYS A 81 -9.76 20.31 -2.65
N TYR A 82 -9.25 20.18 -1.42
CA TYR A 82 -7.81 20.10 -1.15
C TYR A 82 -7.36 18.86 -0.35
N GLY A 83 -8.30 18.06 0.17
CA GLY A 83 -8.02 16.92 1.04
C GLY A 83 -7.15 15.85 0.38
N ILE A 84 -7.25 15.70 -0.95
CA ILE A 84 -6.40 14.78 -1.72
C ILE A 84 -4.91 15.17 -1.62
N TYR A 85 -4.57 16.47 -1.63
CA TYR A 85 -3.17 16.95 -1.61
C TYR A 85 -2.50 16.79 -0.24
N ILE A 86 -3.29 16.78 0.84
CA ILE A 86 -2.80 16.60 2.22
C ILE A 86 -3.12 15.21 2.80
N GLY A 87 -3.56 14.27 1.94
CA GLY A 87 -3.77 12.87 2.31
C GLY A 87 -5.05 12.57 3.12
N LEU A 88 -5.97 13.53 3.22
CA LEU A 88 -7.30 13.42 3.82
C LEU A 88 -8.34 12.99 2.77
N THR A 89 -8.24 11.77 2.25
CA THR A 89 -9.26 11.21 1.33
C THR A 89 -10.51 10.74 2.09
N PRO A 90 -11.70 10.72 1.47
CA PRO A 90 -12.93 10.24 2.13
C PRO A 90 -12.77 8.85 2.75
N TYR A 91 -12.12 7.92 2.06
CA TYR A 91 -11.82 6.57 2.57
C TYR A 91 -10.98 6.58 3.87
N ARG A 92 -9.91 7.40 3.91
CA ARG A 92 -9.06 7.52 5.10
C ARG A 92 -9.79 8.21 6.25
N MET A 93 -10.66 9.16 5.92
CA MET A 93 -11.52 9.80 6.92
C MET A 93 -12.50 8.83 7.54
N THR A 94 -13.16 7.99 6.74
CA THR A 94 -14.05 6.94 7.24
C THR A 94 -13.29 5.96 8.14
N LYS A 95 -12.11 5.50 7.72
CA LYS A 95 -11.27 4.61 8.54
C LYS A 95 -10.81 5.24 9.85
N ALA A 96 -10.43 6.51 9.83
CA ALA A 96 -10.05 7.24 11.04
C ALA A 96 -11.25 7.46 11.98
N ALA A 97 -12.44 7.73 11.43
CA ALA A 97 -13.68 7.83 12.20
C ALA A 97 -14.09 6.48 12.83
N GLU A 98 -14.00 5.37 12.09
CA GLU A 98 -14.20 4.02 12.63
C GLU A 98 -13.24 3.71 13.78
N PHE A 99 -11.97 4.08 13.63
CA PHE A 99 -10.95 3.88 14.68
C PHE A 99 -11.25 4.73 15.92
N PHE A 100 -11.68 5.98 15.74
CA PHE A 100 -12.10 6.86 16.82
C PHE A 100 -13.36 6.34 17.53
N ASN A 101 -14.34 5.83 16.79
CA ASN A 101 -15.56 5.23 17.35
C ASN A 101 -15.24 3.95 18.16
N LYS A 102 -14.25 3.16 17.74
CA LYS A 102 -13.88 1.90 18.39
C LYS A 102 -13.10 2.10 19.70
N PHE A 103 -12.14 3.02 19.71
CA PHE A 103 -11.21 3.21 20.84
C PHE A 103 -11.52 4.47 21.66
N GLY A 104 -12.38 5.36 21.18
CA GLY A 104 -12.79 6.57 21.88
C GLY A 104 -11.66 7.58 22.05
N ASN A 105 -11.73 8.36 23.13
CA ASN A 105 -10.84 9.52 23.32
C ASN A 105 -9.36 9.14 23.57
N ILE A 106 -9.06 7.89 23.97
CA ILE A 106 -7.68 7.43 24.20
C ILE A 106 -6.84 7.47 22.91
N VAL A 107 -7.49 7.39 21.74
CA VAL A 107 -6.84 7.51 20.43
C VAL A 107 -6.07 8.82 20.32
N ILE A 108 -6.60 9.91 20.88
CA ILE A 108 -5.96 11.23 20.84
C ILE A 108 -4.60 11.17 21.55
N VAL A 109 -4.53 10.48 22.69
CA VAL A 109 -3.29 10.32 23.48
C VAL A 109 -2.29 9.43 22.75
N ILE A 110 -2.74 8.28 22.24
CA ILE A 110 -1.87 7.33 21.53
C ILE A 110 -1.34 7.94 20.22
N ALA A 111 -2.15 8.75 19.55
CA ALA A 111 -1.79 9.36 18.27
C ALA A 111 -0.55 10.28 18.36
N TYR A 112 -0.22 10.85 19.52
CA TYR A 112 1.02 11.61 19.71
C TYR A 112 2.28 10.77 19.46
N PHE A 113 2.23 9.47 19.76
CA PHE A 113 3.35 8.53 19.61
C PHE A 113 3.44 7.92 18.22
N LEU A 114 2.52 8.25 17.31
CA LEU A 114 2.52 7.76 15.94
C LEU A 114 3.04 8.86 15.00
N PRO A 115 4.28 8.73 14.47
CA PRO A 115 4.84 9.68 13.52
C PRO A 115 3.93 9.89 12.31
N GLY A 116 3.80 11.13 11.86
CA GLY A 116 2.89 11.51 10.77
C GLY A 116 1.42 11.67 11.21
N VAL A 117 0.88 10.73 12.00
CA VAL A 117 -0.51 10.79 12.49
C VAL A 117 -0.72 12.00 13.41
N ARG A 118 0.24 12.28 14.30
CA ARG A 118 0.10 13.42 15.23
C ARG A 118 -0.04 14.79 14.56
N HIS A 119 0.63 15.00 13.42
CA HIS A 119 0.63 16.32 12.76
C HIS A 119 -0.74 16.61 12.11
N ILE A 120 -1.43 15.57 11.66
CA ILE A 120 -2.77 15.69 11.07
C ILE A 120 -3.89 15.59 12.11
N LEU A 121 -3.60 15.10 13.31
CA LEU A 121 -4.58 14.80 14.36
C LEU A 121 -5.46 16.01 14.71
N GLY A 122 -4.86 17.17 14.95
CA GLY A 122 -5.58 18.40 15.29
C GLY A 122 -6.55 18.80 14.18
N TYR A 123 -6.03 18.99 12.97
CA TYR A 123 -6.83 19.35 11.79
C TYR A 123 -7.97 18.36 11.54
N PHE A 124 -7.66 17.06 11.52
CA PHE A 124 -8.64 16.00 11.30
C PHE A 124 -9.75 16.01 12.36
N SER A 125 -9.38 16.15 13.64
CA SER A 125 -10.32 16.16 14.75
C SER A 125 -11.24 17.39 14.71
N GLY A 126 -10.69 18.54 14.29
CA GLY A 126 -11.46 19.76 14.07
C GLY A 126 -12.45 19.63 12.92
N ILE A 127 -11.99 19.13 11.76
CA ILE A 127 -12.83 18.97 10.56
C ILE A 127 -13.96 17.97 10.83
N SER A 128 -13.67 16.89 11.54
CA SER A 128 -14.63 15.86 11.93
C SER A 128 -15.56 16.31 13.08
N ARG A 129 -15.42 17.54 13.56
CA ARG A 129 -16.24 18.15 14.62
C ARG A 129 -16.31 17.31 15.90
N ILE A 130 -15.18 16.71 16.28
CA ILE A 130 -15.05 16.07 17.60
C ILE A 130 -15.31 17.13 18.67
N ASP A 131 -16.00 16.77 19.75
CA ASP A 131 -16.30 17.69 20.85
C ASP A 131 -15.03 18.41 21.34
N ALA A 132 -15.05 19.75 21.32
CA ALA A 132 -13.88 20.57 21.58
C ALA A 132 -13.34 20.38 23.01
N LYS A 133 -14.24 20.27 23.99
CA LYS A 133 -13.85 20.09 25.39
C LYS A 133 -13.11 18.77 25.57
N ARG A 134 -13.65 17.67 25.03
CA ARG A 134 -12.97 16.37 25.02
C ARG A 134 -11.64 16.46 24.30
N PHE A 135 -11.62 17.01 23.08
CA PHE A 135 -10.37 17.11 22.32
C PHE A 135 -9.28 17.87 23.08
N HIS A 136 -9.57 19.06 23.60
CA HIS A 136 -8.59 19.87 24.32
C HIS A 136 -8.06 19.19 25.58
N ILE A 137 -8.90 18.49 26.35
CA ILE A 137 -8.46 17.77 27.55
C ILE A 137 -7.52 16.61 27.17
N TYR A 138 -7.95 15.72 26.28
CA TYR A 138 -7.17 14.52 25.93
C TYR A 138 -5.92 14.85 25.12
N SER A 139 -5.95 15.85 24.25
CA SER A 139 -4.75 16.32 23.54
C SER A 139 -3.75 16.99 24.47
N THR A 140 -4.21 17.74 25.47
CA THR A 140 -3.32 18.34 26.48
C THR A 140 -2.62 17.25 27.30
N LEU A 141 -3.38 16.27 27.81
CA LEU A 141 -2.81 15.15 28.55
C LEU A 141 -1.83 14.34 27.69
N GLY A 142 -2.20 14.04 26.45
CA GLY A 142 -1.35 13.30 25.51
C GLY A 142 -0.07 14.05 25.16
N GLY A 143 -0.17 15.35 24.87
CA GLY A 143 0.97 16.21 24.55
C GLY A 143 1.93 16.37 25.72
N VAL A 144 1.43 16.62 26.93
CA VAL A 144 2.27 16.70 28.14
C VAL A 144 2.97 15.36 28.40
N PHE A 145 2.23 14.25 28.33
CA PHE A 145 2.81 12.92 28.53
C PHE A 145 3.89 12.60 27.48
N TRP A 146 3.64 12.91 26.22
CA TRP A 146 4.59 12.74 25.13
C TRP A 146 5.87 13.58 25.35
N VAL A 147 5.74 14.86 25.71
CA VAL A 147 6.87 15.73 26.03
C VAL A 147 7.72 15.17 27.17
N ILE A 148 7.07 14.72 28.26
CA ILE A 148 7.77 14.12 29.40
C ILE A 148 8.56 12.90 28.93
N VAL A 149 7.97 12.00 28.15
CA VAL A 149 8.65 10.79 27.67
C VAL A 149 9.93 11.13 26.90
N PHE A 150 9.88 12.02 25.92
CA PHE A 150 11.06 12.31 25.07
C PHE A 150 12.13 13.13 25.77
N ILE A 151 11.77 14.11 26.61
CA ILE A 151 12.75 14.87 27.38
C ILE A 151 13.39 13.98 28.45
N THR A 152 12.60 13.14 29.13
CA THR A 152 13.13 12.16 30.11
C THR A 152 14.06 11.18 29.43
N LEU A 153 13.70 10.67 28.25
CA LEU A 153 14.54 9.77 27.46
C LEU A 153 15.90 10.43 27.18
N GLY A 154 15.91 11.68 26.73
CA GLY A 154 17.15 12.44 26.54
C GLY A 154 17.96 12.63 27.82
N TYR A 155 17.30 13.00 28.92
CA TYR A 155 17.94 13.20 30.22
C TYR A 155 18.62 11.93 30.74
N VAL A 156 17.93 10.78 30.64
CA VAL A 156 18.46 9.46 31.02
C VAL A 156 19.59 9.00 30.09
N LEU A 157 19.55 9.36 28.80
CA LEU A 157 20.61 9.08 27.84
C LEU A 157 21.81 10.02 27.96
N GLY A 158 21.67 11.15 28.66
CA GLY A 158 22.72 12.16 28.89
C GLY A 158 24.11 11.59 29.22
N PRO A 159 24.27 10.70 30.22
CA PRO A 159 25.56 10.10 30.55
C PRO A 159 26.19 9.30 29.41
N SER A 160 25.37 8.69 28.56
CA SER A 160 25.82 7.87 27.41
C SER A 160 25.79 8.64 26.09
N ALA A 161 25.46 9.94 26.11
CA ALA A 161 25.23 10.73 24.90
C ALA A 161 26.44 10.69 23.96
N HIS A 162 27.67 10.80 24.48
CA HIS A 162 28.88 10.68 23.67
C HIS A 162 29.01 9.31 22.98
N HIS A 163 28.65 8.22 23.66
CA HIS A 163 28.68 6.88 23.08
C HIS A 163 27.59 6.70 22.03
N VAL A 164 26.38 7.20 22.29
CA VAL A 164 25.24 7.17 21.36
C VAL A 164 25.54 8.00 20.12
N PHE A 165 26.03 9.24 20.26
CA PHE A 165 26.41 10.07 19.12
C PHE A 165 27.57 9.47 18.32
N HIS A 166 28.55 8.85 18.98
CA HIS A 166 29.63 8.13 18.29
C HIS A 166 29.11 6.92 17.51
N LEU A 167 28.19 6.11 18.08
CA LEU A 167 27.54 5.01 17.38
C LEU A 167 26.67 5.52 16.22
N MET A 168 25.93 6.61 16.39
CA MET A 168 25.16 7.25 15.32
C MET A 168 26.07 7.78 14.21
N HIS A 169 27.24 8.33 14.51
CA HIS A 169 28.17 8.78 13.49
C HIS A 169 28.82 7.59 12.75
N LYS A 170 29.19 6.54 13.49
CA LYS A 170 29.84 5.34 12.96
C LYS A 170 28.90 4.46 12.13
N TYR A 171 27.66 4.26 12.59
CA TYR A 171 26.71 3.33 11.99
C TYR A 171 25.48 4.02 11.40
N GLY A 172 25.17 5.26 11.77
CA GLY A 172 23.95 5.95 11.35
C GLY A 172 23.89 6.19 9.85
N THR A 173 25.01 6.48 9.19
CA THR A 173 25.07 6.58 7.73
C THR A 173 24.74 5.22 7.07
N MET A 174 25.25 4.12 7.64
CA MET A 174 25.00 2.77 7.15
C MET A 174 23.54 2.36 7.36
N ILE A 175 22.97 2.65 8.54
CA ILE A 175 21.57 2.39 8.89
C ILE A 175 20.64 3.24 8.01
N PHE A 176 21.00 4.49 7.72
CA PHE A 176 20.22 5.38 6.85
C PHE A 176 20.21 4.88 5.40
N ILE A 177 21.38 4.48 4.86
CA ILE A 177 21.48 3.89 3.52
C ILE A 177 20.68 2.59 3.44
N LEU A 178 20.81 1.70 4.43
CA LEU A 178 20.00 0.47 4.53
C LEU A 178 18.51 0.77 4.61
N GLY A 179 18.10 1.76 5.41
CA GLY A 179 16.71 2.20 5.53
C GLY A 179 16.14 2.72 4.21
N ILE A 180 16.90 3.55 3.48
CA ILE A 180 16.51 4.02 2.14
C ILE A 180 16.44 2.85 1.16
N ALA A 181 17.41 1.94 1.18
CA ALA A 181 17.42 0.78 0.30
C ALA A 181 16.20 -0.13 0.55
N VAL A 182 15.88 -0.41 1.81
CA VAL A 182 14.70 -1.18 2.22
C VAL A 182 13.41 -0.45 1.83
N LEU A 183 13.33 0.86 2.06
CA LEU A 183 12.18 1.66 1.64
C LEU A 183 12.02 1.66 0.11
N PHE A 184 13.10 1.79 -0.64
CA PHE A 184 13.09 1.78 -2.09
C PHE A 184 12.66 0.42 -2.63
N VAL A 185 13.22 -0.67 -2.09
CA VAL A 185 12.79 -2.05 -2.37
C VAL A 185 11.31 -2.24 -2.04
N TYR A 186 10.84 -1.74 -0.90
CA TYR A 186 9.44 -1.80 -0.50
C TYR A 186 8.52 -0.99 -1.42
N LEU A 187 8.92 0.21 -1.84
CA LEU A 187 8.14 1.06 -2.75
C LEU A 187 8.07 0.44 -4.15
N ILE A 188 9.17 -0.15 -4.64
CA ILE A 188 9.19 -0.93 -5.88
C ILE A 188 8.29 -2.16 -5.72
N TYR A 189 8.43 -2.92 -4.64
CA TYR A 189 7.58 -4.07 -4.33
C TYR A 189 6.10 -3.70 -4.28
N LYS A 190 5.74 -2.56 -3.68
CA LYS A 190 4.36 -2.09 -3.57
C LYS A 190 3.81 -1.60 -4.91
N LYS A 191 4.64 -0.95 -5.74
CA LYS A 191 4.24 -0.41 -7.05
C LYS A 191 4.09 -1.52 -8.09
N LEU A 192 4.99 -2.49 -8.07
CA LEU A 192 5.01 -3.62 -8.99
C LEU A 192 4.06 -4.75 -8.50
N GLY A 193 4.02 -5.03 -7.21
CA GLY A 193 3.37 -6.24 -6.66
C GLY A 193 4.37 -7.40 -6.60
N ALA A 194 4.07 -8.44 -5.82
CA ALA A 194 5.03 -9.49 -5.47
C ALA A 194 5.63 -10.23 -6.68
N LYS A 195 4.85 -10.45 -7.74
CA LYS A 195 5.30 -11.12 -8.97
C LYS A 195 6.11 -10.20 -9.90
N ASP A 196 5.63 -9.00 -10.20
CA ASP A 196 6.36 -8.03 -11.02
C ASP A 196 7.68 -7.57 -10.38
N PHE A 197 7.72 -7.46 -9.04
CA PHE A 197 8.96 -7.22 -8.32
C PHE A 197 9.95 -8.35 -8.58
N SER A 198 9.51 -9.61 -8.48
CA SER A 198 10.35 -10.78 -8.79
C SER A 198 10.90 -10.72 -10.21
N THR A 199 10.04 -10.45 -11.21
CA THR A 199 10.43 -10.41 -12.63
C THR A 199 11.33 -9.21 -12.97
N TYR A 200 10.96 -8.00 -12.51
CA TYR A 200 11.78 -6.79 -12.68
C TYR A 200 13.14 -6.94 -12.01
N PHE A 201 13.16 -7.45 -10.79
CA PHE A 201 14.38 -7.70 -10.05
C PHE A 201 15.24 -8.72 -10.79
N LYS A 202 14.71 -9.89 -11.16
CA LYS A 202 15.44 -10.90 -11.95
C LYS A 202 16.03 -10.37 -13.27
N LYS A 203 15.30 -9.51 -13.99
CA LYS A 203 15.77 -8.94 -15.28
C LYS A 203 16.89 -7.93 -15.09
N ASN A 204 16.81 -7.10 -14.05
CA ASN A 204 17.69 -5.97 -13.83
C ASN A 204 18.84 -6.23 -12.84
N ILE A 205 18.76 -7.28 -12.02
CA ILE A 205 19.75 -7.61 -10.99
C ILE A 205 21.13 -7.86 -11.59
N LYS A 206 21.22 -8.36 -12.82
CA LYS A 206 22.50 -8.51 -13.52
C LYS A 206 23.22 -7.16 -13.73
N TYR A 207 22.48 -6.10 -14.05
CA TYR A 207 23.07 -4.76 -14.26
C TYR A 207 23.47 -4.12 -12.92
N ILE A 208 22.63 -4.30 -11.89
CA ILE A 208 22.94 -3.86 -10.54
C ILE A 208 24.21 -4.57 -10.05
N VAL A 209 24.27 -5.90 -10.12
CA VAL A 209 25.45 -6.69 -9.70
C VAL A 209 26.71 -6.27 -10.46
N VAL A 210 26.63 -6.01 -11.77
CA VAL A 210 27.78 -5.56 -12.56
C VAL A 210 28.26 -4.18 -12.12
N LEU A 211 27.36 -3.19 -11.99
CA LEU A 211 27.69 -1.85 -11.51
C LEU A 211 28.37 -1.91 -10.14
N LEU A 212 27.78 -2.72 -9.25
CA LEU A 212 28.26 -2.94 -7.91
C LEU A 212 29.68 -3.54 -7.90
N LEU A 213 29.93 -4.62 -8.66
CA LEU A 213 31.26 -5.24 -8.74
C LEU A 213 32.33 -4.29 -9.30
N VAL A 214 31.98 -3.44 -10.26
CA VAL A 214 32.89 -2.42 -10.80
C VAL A 214 33.27 -1.41 -9.72
N GLU A 215 32.30 -0.93 -8.94
CA GLU A 215 32.52 0.03 -7.85
C GLU A 215 33.44 -0.55 -6.75
N ALA A 216 33.21 -1.82 -6.37
CA ALA A 216 34.08 -2.54 -5.44
C ALA A 216 35.50 -2.74 -6.00
N ALA A 217 35.64 -3.06 -7.29
CA ALA A 217 36.95 -3.21 -7.93
C ALA A 217 37.73 -1.87 -7.98
N VAL A 218 37.03 -0.76 -8.20
CA VAL A 218 37.62 0.60 -8.15
C VAL A 218 38.11 0.91 -6.73
N LEU A 219 37.28 0.68 -5.70
CA LEU A 219 37.66 0.89 -4.30
C LEU A 219 38.87 0.05 -3.89
N VAL A 220 38.89 -1.23 -4.28
CA VAL A 220 40.04 -2.11 -4.02
C VAL A 220 41.30 -1.58 -4.73
N LYS A 221 41.20 -1.21 -6.01
CA LYS A 221 42.34 -0.74 -6.81
C LYS A 221 42.92 0.58 -6.28
N PHE A 222 42.08 1.55 -5.95
CA PHE A 222 42.52 2.91 -5.63
C PHE A 222 42.70 3.17 -4.13
N VAL A 223 42.16 2.33 -3.25
CA VAL A 223 42.30 2.51 -1.79
C VAL A 223 43.05 1.36 -1.14
N VAL A 224 42.62 0.11 -1.38
CA VAL A 224 43.20 -1.05 -0.67
C VAL A 224 44.62 -1.33 -1.17
N LEU A 225 44.82 -1.29 -2.49
CA LEU A 225 46.11 -1.55 -3.11
C LEU A 225 47.04 -0.33 -3.13
N ASP A 226 46.54 0.89 -2.82
CA ASP A 226 47.40 2.08 -2.75
C ASP A 226 48.33 2.00 -1.53
N PRO A 227 49.66 1.90 -1.70
CA PRO A 227 50.60 1.83 -0.59
C PRO A 227 50.59 3.08 0.30
N LYS A 228 50.07 4.22 -0.18
CA LYS A 228 49.98 5.48 0.57
C LYS A 228 48.73 5.60 1.45
N ALA A 229 47.72 4.75 1.24
CA ALA A 229 46.47 4.82 1.99
C ALA A 229 46.64 4.31 3.43
N HIS A 230 46.01 5.01 4.38
CA HIS A 230 46.14 4.70 5.81
C HIS A 230 45.57 3.31 6.16
N PRO A 231 46.25 2.48 6.99
CA PRO A 231 45.84 1.09 7.26
C PRO A 231 44.42 0.95 7.80
N LYS A 232 43.99 1.87 8.67
CA LYS A 232 42.62 1.89 9.22
C LYS A 232 41.58 2.12 8.13
N PHE A 233 41.85 3.06 7.21
CA PHE A 233 40.95 3.35 6.09
C PHE A 233 40.86 2.15 5.12
N LYS A 234 41.99 1.46 4.87
CA LYS A 234 41.98 0.20 4.11
C LYS A 234 41.11 -0.87 4.76
N SER A 235 41.22 -1.05 6.08
CA SER A 235 40.42 -2.06 6.79
C SER A 235 38.92 -1.76 6.74
N GLU A 236 38.52 -0.49 6.81
CA GLU A 236 37.12 -0.08 6.68
C GLU A 236 36.62 -0.34 5.25
N VAL A 237 37.38 0.04 4.21
CA VAL A 237 37.02 -0.24 2.81
C VAL A 237 36.92 -1.73 2.52
N ILE A 238 37.85 -2.56 3.03
CA ILE A 238 37.78 -4.03 2.90
C ILE A 238 36.50 -4.57 3.55
N PHE A 239 36.16 -4.10 4.75
CA PHE A 239 34.93 -4.51 5.44
C PHE A 239 33.68 -4.17 4.62
N TYR A 240 33.59 -2.95 4.08
CA TYR A 240 32.47 -2.57 3.20
C TYR A 240 32.43 -3.40 1.92
N CYS A 241 33.57 -3.67 1.27
CA CYS A 241 33.65 -4.54 0.08
C CYS A 241 33.21 -5.99 0.37
N LEU A 242 33.53 -6.54 1.54
CA LEU A 242 33.11 -7.89 1.93
C LEU A 242 31.61 -7.97 2.23
N ALA A 243 31.08 -7.02 3.01
CA ALA A 243 29.64 -6.92 3.29
C ALA A 243 28.83 -6.77 1.98
N PHE A 244 29.41 -6.05 1.03
CA PHE A 244 28.85 -5.84 -0.29
C PHE A 244 28.86 -7.08 -1.19
N LEU A 245 29.97 -7.84 -1.22
CA LEU A 245 30.03 -9.11 -1.94
C LEU A 245 29.02 -10.12 -1.38
N ALA A 246 28.83 -10.15 -0.06
CA ALA A 246 27.79 -10.97 0.58
C ALA A 246 26.37 -10.54 0.14
N PHE A 247 26.12 -9.24 0.03
CA PHE A 247 24.86 -8.72 -0.49
C PHE A 247 24.63 -9.11 -1.96
N VAL A 248 25.65 -8.99 -2.82
CA VAL A 248 25.60 -9.45 -4.22
C VAL A 248 25.32 -10.96 -4.32
N ALA A 249 25.94 -11.78 -3.49
CA ALA A 249 25.68 -13.23 -3.44
C ALA A 249 24.24 -13.54 -3.02
N PHE A 250 23.70 -12.84 -2.02
CA PHE A 250 22.30 -12.95 -1.60
C PHE A 250 21.32 -12.55 -2.72
N LEU A 251 21.65 -11.48 -3.45
CA LEU A 251 20.90 -11.05 -4.63
C LEU A 251 20.89 -12.10 -5.74
N ALA A 252 22.03 -12.73 -6.02
CA ALA A 252 22.14 -13.81 -6.99
C ALA A 252 21.36 -15.07 -6.55
N TYR A 253 21.42 -15.42 -5.26
CA TYR A 253 20.62 -16.51 -4.68
C TYR A 253 19.12 -16.25 -4.86
N LEU A 254 18.62 -15.07 -4.48
CA LEU A 254 17.22 -14.67 -4.69
C LEU A 254 16.77 -14.85 -6.14
N ARG A 255 17.60 -14.45 -7.11
CA ARG A 255 17.30 -14.60 -8.54
C ARG A 255 17.07 -16.06 -8.94
N VAL A 256 17.86 -16.98 -8.41
CA VAL A 256 17.82 -18.43 -8.71
C VAL A 256 16.67 -19.11 -7.95
N THR A 257 16.44 -18.74 -6.69
CA THR A 257 15.45 -19.41 -5.82
C THR A 257 14.01 -18.99 -6.11
N LEU A 258 13.79 -17.79 -6.68
CA LEU A 258 12.46 -17.38 -7.13
C LEU A 258 12.06 -18.22 -8.36
N LYS A 259 11.12 -19.16 -8.21
CA LYS A 259 10.60 -20.02 -9.30
C LYS A 259 10.09 -19.21 -10.51
N HIS A 260 10.17 -19.80 -11.71
CA HIS A 260 9.32 -19.42 -12.84
C HIS A 260 7.91 -19.99 -12.57
N ASP A 261 6.86 -19.18 -12.79
CA ASP A 261 5.51 -19.72 -12.88
C ASP A 261 5.46 -20.54 -14.18
N THR A 262 5.22 -21.85 -14.10
CA THR A 262 5.21 -22.75 -15.28
C THR A 262 3.89 -22.69 -16.06
N THR A 263 2.94 -21.89 -15.56
CA THR A 263 1.61 -21.69 -16.12
C THR A 263 1.69 -20.73 -17.30
N GLU A 264 1.33 -21.20 -18.49
CA GLU A 264 1.32 -20.39 -19.71
C GLU A 264 -0.09 -19.97 -20.14
N LYS A 265 -1.12 -20.65 -19.61
CA LYS A 265 -2.53 -20.42 -19.92
C LYS A 265 -3.34 -20.09 -18.67
N LEU A 266 -4.36 -19.26 -18.87
CA LEU A 266 -5.34 -18.89 -17.84
C LEU A 266 -6.76 -19.10 -18.34
N LEU A 267 -7.59 -19.78 -17.56
CA LEU A 267 -9.04 -19.79 -17.72
C LEU A 267 -9.67 -18.75 -16.78
N VAL A 268 -10.49 -17.86 -17.33
CA VAL A 268 -11.29 -16.91 -16.57
C VAL A 268 -12.76 -17.28 -16.68
N VAL A 269 -13.33 -17.68 -15.54
CA VAL A 269 -14.76 -17.97 -15.40
C VAL A 269 -15.45 -16.71 -14.89
N VAL A 270 -16.23 -16.07 -15.77
CA VAL A 270 -16.86 -14.79 -15.52
C VAL A 270 -18.25 -15.01 -14.92
N ASP A 271 -18.44 -14.56 -13.67
CA ASP A 271 -19.74 -14.33 -13.04
C ASP A 271 -20.74 -15.49 -13.15
N TYR A 272 -20.26 -16.74 -13.07
CA TYR A 272 -21.13 -17.92 -13.08
C TYR A 272 -21.78 -18.16 -11.71
N GLN A 273 -22.52 -17.15 -11.25
CA GLN A 273 -23.17 -17.05 -9.94
C GLN A 273 -24.63 -17.48 -10.00
N LYS A 274 -25.19 -17.92 -8.87
CA LYS A 274 -26.59 -18.36 -8.77
C LYS A 274 -27.56 -17.31 -9.32
N ASP A 275 -27.38 -16.03 -8.98
CA ASP A 275 -28.28 -14.98 -9.47
C ASP A 275 -28.29 -14.82 -10.99
N PHE A 276 -27.23 -15.19 -11.71
CA PHE A 276 -27.21 -15.16 -13.18
C PHE A 276 -27.66 -16.48 -13.81
N VAL A 277 -27.83 -17.55 -13.03
CA VAL A 277 -28.22 -18.87 -13.53
C VAL A 277 -29.67 -19.18 -13.19
N ASP A 278 -30.02 -19.25 -11.90
CA ASP A 278 -31.34 -19.64 -11.40
C ASP A 278 -31.95 -18.66 -10.39
N GLY A 279 -31.29 -17.52 -10.14
CA GLY A 279 -31.75 -16.47 -9.23
C GLY A 279 -32.28 -15.22 -9.93
N ALA A 280 -31.97 -14.05 -9.37
CA ALA A 280 -32.62 -12.78 -9.69
C ALA A 280 -32.58 -12.37 -11.18
N LEU A 281 -31.50 -12.73 -11.88
CA LEU A 281 -31.25 -12.45 -13.30
C LEU A 281 -31.02 -13.74 -14.11
N GLY A 282 -31.49 -14.88 -13.59
CA GLY A 282 -31.43 -16.17 -14.28
C GLY A 282 -32.20 -16.14 -15.60
N PHE A 283 -31.78 -16.96 -16.55
CA PHE A 283 -32.43 -17.07 -17.85
C PHE A 283 -32.37 -18.50 -18.37
N GLU A 284 -33.28 -18.81 -19.30
CA GLU A 284 -33.40 -20.14 -19.88
C GLU A 284 -32.06 -20.56 -20.51
N THR A 285 -31.62 -21.77 -20.19
CA THR A 285 -30.37 -22.40 -20.66
C THR A 285 -29.06 -21.98 -20.00
N ALA A 286 -29.06 -21.06 -19.03
CA ALA A 286 -27.85 -20.67 -18.30
C ALA A 286 -27.24 -21.85 -17.51
N ASP A 287 -28.09 -22.73 -16.98
CA ASP A 287 -27.76 -23.94 -16.22
C ASP A 287 -27.05 -25.01 -17.06
N GLN A 288 -27.32 -25.04 -18.37
CA GLN A 288 -26.69 -25.99 -19.31
C GLN A 288 -25.16 -25.80 -19.40
N LEU A 289 -24.66 -24.61 -19.05
CA LEU A 289 -23.23 -24.30 -19.04
C LEU A 289 -22.49 -24.95 -17.87
N ASP A 290 -23.16 -25.39 -16.81
CA ASP A 290 -22.51 -25.80 -15.55
C ASP A 290 -21.53 -26.95 -15.79
N GLN A 291 -21.96 -27.98 -16.52
CA GLN A 291 -21.09 -29.11 -16.85
C GLN A 291 -19.97 -28.73 -17.84
N VAL A 292 -20.27 -27.85 -18.80
CA VAL A 292 -19.30 -27.42 -19.83
C VAL A 292 -18.16 -26.64 -19.18
N ILE A 293 -18.50 -25.65 -18.35
CA ILE A 293 -17.54 -24.84 -17.61
C ILE A 293 -16.77 -25.71 -16.62
N ALA A 294 -17.44 -26.61 -15.88
CA ALA A 294 -16.78 -27.52 -14.96
C ALA A 294 -15.74 -28.44 -15.64
N ASN A 295 -16.06 -28.97 -16.83
CA ASN A 295 -15.12 -29.79 -17.61
C ASN A 295 -13.89 -28.98 -18.04
N LYS A 296 -14.08 -27.73 -18.45
CA LYS A 296 -12.99 -26.84 -18.87
C LYS A 296 -12.10 -26.46 -17.69
N ILE A 297 -12.68 -26.17 -16.53
CA ILE A 297 -11.91 -25.94 -15.30
C ILE A 297 -11.05 -27.16 -14.96
N ASP A 298 -11.63 -28.36 -15.02
CA ASP A 298 -10.92 -29.61 -14.75
C ASP A 298 -9.77 -29.86 -15.75
N GLU A 299 -9.96 -29.55 -17.03
CA GLU A 299 -8.91 -29.60 -18.06
C GLU A 299 -7.73 -28.69 -17.70
N TYR A 300 -7.99 -27.42 -17.37
CA TYR A 300 -6.95 -26.46 -17.00
C TYR A 300 -6.20 -26.90 -15.74
N ILE A 301 -6.91 -27.36 -14.71
CA ILE A 301 -6.30 -27.86 -13.46
C ILE A 301 -5.42 -29.09 -13.74
N LYS A 302 -5.90 -30.06 -14.51
CA LYS A 302 -5.13 -31.27 -14.88
C LYS A 302 -3.89 -30.94 -15.71
N ALA A 303 -3.96 -29.91 -16.55
CA ALA A 303 -2.83 -29.41 -17.32
C ALA A 303 -1.88 -28.53 -16.49
N GLY A 304 -2.13 -28.35 -15.18
CA GLY A 304 -1.33 -27.51 -14.30
C GLY A 304 -1.38 -26.02 -14.69
N GLN A 305 -2.47 -25.59 -15.34
CA GLN A 305 -2.74 -24.22 -15.75
C GLN A 305 -3.64 -23.52 -14.73
N ASP A 306 -3.71 -22.19 -14.81
CA ASP A 306 -4.42 -21.41 -13.82
C ASP A 306 -5.90 -21.23 -14.15
N VAL A 307 -6.70 -21.15 -13.09
CA VAL A 307 -8.13 -20.84 -13.16
C VAL A 307 -8.42 -19.67 -12.22
N ILE A 308 -9.20 -18.71 -12.70
CA ILE A 308 -9.62 -17.52 -11.96
C ILE A 308 -11.12 -17.34 -12.14
N PHE A 309 -11.78 -16.83 -11.09
CA PHE A 309 -13.18 -16.42 -11.14
C PHE A 309 -13.30 -14.91 -11.05
N THR A 310 -14.28 -14.35 -11.77
CA THR A 310 -14.87 -13.07 -11.36
C THR A 310 -16.23 -13.33 -10.73
N LYS A 311 -16.58 -12.47 -9.78
CA LYS A 311 -17.91 -12.41 -9.19
C LYS A 311 -18.39 -10.98 -9.28
N ASP A 312 -19.50 -10.79 -9.96
CA ASP A 312 -20.24 -9.56 -9.80
C ASP A 312 -20.70 -9.44 -8.35
N THR A 313 -20.52 -8.27 -7.77
CA THR A 313 -20.64 -8.06 -6.33
C THR A 313 -21.26 -6.69 -6.08
N HIS A 314 -22.45 -6.72 -5.49
CA HIS A 314 -23.18 -5.53 -5.11
C HIS A 314 -23.40 -5.50 -3.60
N TYR A 315 -23.80 -4.33 -3.10
CA TYR A 315 -24.07 -4.10 -1.69
C TYR A 315 -25.51 -3.62 -1.52
N THR A 316 -25.98 -3.51 -0.29
CA THR A 316 -27.36 -3.11 0.06
C THR A 316 -27.78 -1.73 -0.45
N ASN A 317 -26.84 -0.91 -0.94
CA ASN A 317 -27.14 0.35 -1.61
C ASN A 317 -27.27 0.24 -3.14
N TYR A 318 -27.37 -0.98 -3.70
CA TYR A 318 -27.36 -1.24 -5.14
C TYR A 318 -28.32 -0.34 -5.93
N LEU A 319 -29.57 -0.19 -5.47
CA LEU A 319 -30.60 0.63 -6.12
C LEU A 319 -30.22 2.13 -6.25
N THR A 320 -29.24 2.60 -5.48
CA THR A 320 -28.73 3.99 -5.57
C THR A 320 -27.63 4.17 -6.63
N THR A 321 -27.04 3.08 -7.12
CA THR A 321 -25.95 3.09 -8.09
C THR A 321 -26.44 3.45 -9.50
N ARG A 322 -25.52 3.72 -10.44
CA ARG A 322 -25.89 3.95 -11.84
C ARG A 322 -26.60 2.74 -12.43
N GLU A 323 -26.08 1.54 -12.16
CA GLU A 323 -26.62 0.28 -12.67
C GLU A 323 -28.00 0.00 -12.06
N GLY A 324 -28.13 0.05 -10.74
CA GLY A 324 -29.41 -0.19 -10.06
C GLY A 324 -30.53 0.77 -10.44
N LYS A 325 -30.22 1.98 -10.93
CA LYS A 325 -31.22 2.90 -11.49
C LYS A 325 -31.75 2.46 -12.86
N HIS A 326 -30.96 1.73 -13.65
CA HIS A 326 -31.34 1.26 -14.99
C HIS A 326 -31.74 -0.22 -15.01
N LEU A 327 -31.27 -1.00 -14.04
CA LEU A 327 -31.64 -2.39 -13.77
C LEU A 327 -32.06 -2.50 -12.29
N PRO A 328 -33.31 -2.15 -11.95
CA PRO A 328 -33.79 -2.06 -10.56
C PRO A 328 -34.15 -3.43 -9.98
N VAL A 329 -33.25 -4.41 -10.15
CA VAL A 329 -33.34 -5.77 -9.62
C VAL A 329 -32.10 -6.00 -8.79
N GLU A 330 -32.25 -6.15 -7.47
CA GLU A 330 -31.12 -6.51 -6.61
C GLU A 330 -30.65 -7.92 -6.95
N HIS A 331 -29.35 -8.05 -7.18
CA HIS A 331 -28.71 -9.30 -7.55
C HIS A 331 -27.26 -9.27 -7.07
N CYS A 332 -26.64 -10.44 -6.94
CA CYS A 332 -25.25 -10.62 -6.56
C CYS A 332 -24.84 -9.82 -5.31
N ILE A 333 -25.77 -9.65 -4.35
CA ILE A 333 -25.50 -8.93 -3.10
C ILE A 333 -24.50 -9.75 -2.29
N ILE A 334 -23.40 -9.15 -1.86
CA ILE A 334 -22.35 -9.84 -1.10
C ILE A 334 -22.94 -10.60 0.09
N ASP A 335 -22.41 -11.80 0.34
CA ASP A 335 -22.84 -12.74 1.40
C ASP A 335 -24.27 -13.33 1.24
N SER A 336 -25.00 -12.98 0.18
CA SER A 336 -26.27 -13.64 -0.15
C SER A 336 -26.06 -15.01 -0.81
N GLU A 337 -27.10 -15.85 -0.85
CA GLU A 337 -27.06 -17.09 -1.65
C GLU A 337 -26.83 -16.81 -3.14
N GLY A 338 -27.49 -15.76 -3.68
CA GLY A 338 -27.39 -15.38 -5.08
C GLY A 338 -25.96 -15.02 -5.54
N HIS A 339 -25.12 -14.54 -4.62
CA HIS A 339 -23.71 -14.19 -4.88
C HIS A 339 -22.78 -15.41 -5.05
N LYS A 340 -23.17 -16.58 -4.54
CA LYS A 340 -22.34 -17.79 -4.64
C LYS A 340 -22.24 -18.26 -6.09
N LEU A 341 -21.14 -18.95 -6.44
CA LEU A 341 -21.05 -19.66 -7.72
C LEU A 341 -22.13 -20.73 -7.82
N TYR A 342 -22.59 -21.01 -9.04
CA TYR A 342 -23.62 -21.99 -9.32
C TYR A 342 -23.06 -23.42 -9.44
N GLY A 343 -23.90 -24.41 -9.13
CA GLY A 343 -23.72 -25.81 -9.53
C GLY A 343 -22.37 -26.46 -9.21
N LYS A 344 -21.89 -27.28 -10.15
CA LYS A 344 -20.60 -27.98 -10.08
C LYS A 344 -19.43 -27.00 -10.11
N VAL A 345 -19.56 -25.89 -10.84
CA VAL A 345 -18.54 -24.84 -10.92
C VAL A 345 -18.17 -24.31 -9.53
N ALA A 346 -19.14 -24.17 -8.62
CA ALA A 346 -18.89 -23.72 -7.26
C ALA A 346 -17.88 -24.58 -6.47
N SER A 347 -17.85 -25.89 -6.73
CA SER A 347 -16.92 -26.81 -6.06
C SER A 347 -15.45 -26.56 -6.41
N TYR A 348 -15.20 -25.85 -7.52
CA TYR A 348 -13.86 -25.52 -8.00
C TYR A 348 -13.32 -24.19 -7.48
N GLU A 349 -14.12 -23.37 -6.79
CA GLU A 349 -13.67 -22.06 -6.28
C GLU A 349 -12.41 -22.18 -5.41
N LYS A 350 -12.33 -23.25 -4.61
CA LYS A 350 -11.20 -23.55 -3.73
C LYS A 350 -9.88 -23.83 -4.45
N TYR A 351 -9.93 -24.16 -5.75
CA TYR A 351 -8.74 -24.40 -6.58
C TYR A 351 -8.35 -23.18 -7.40
N ALA A 352 -9.15 -22.10 -7.39
CA ALA A 352 -8.79 -20.91 -8.14
C ALA A 352 -7.55 -20.23 -7.57
N LYS A 353 -6.70 -19.77 -8.49
CA LYS A 353 -5.57 -18.92 -8.16
C LYS A 353 -6.01 -17.61 -7.52
N LYS A 354 -7.16 -17.10 -7.95
CA LYS A 354 -7.77 -15.87 -7.42
C LYS A 354 -9.25 -15.78 -7.77
N VAL A 355 -10.01 -15.10 -6.91
CA VAL A 355 -11.39 -14.66 -7.16
C VAL A 355 -11.41 -13.13 -7.11
N PHE A 356 -11.97 -12.50 -8.14
CA PHE A 356 -12.12 -11.05 -8.22
C PHE A 356 -13.57 -10.65 -8.04
N ASN A 357 -13.87 -10.00 -6.91
CA ASN A 357 -15.15 -9.34 -6.70
C ASN A 357 -15.13 -7.98 -7.40
N LYS A 358 -16.07 -7.74 -8.31
CA LYS A 358 -16.19 -6.50 -9.09
C LYS A 358 -17.57 -5.87 -8.88
N THR A 359 -17.63 -4.54 -8.90
CA THR A 359 -18.89 -3.78 -8.76
C THR A 359 -19.34 -3.17 -10.10
N SER A 360 -18.89 -3.75 -11.21
CA SER A 360 -19.09 -3.27 -12.58
C SER A 360 -18.93 -4.44 -13.55
N PHE A 361 -19.41 -4.30 -14.79
CA PHE A 361 -19.34 -5.37 -15.81
C PHE A 361 -17.94 -5.93 -16.04
N GLY A 362 -16.94 -5.08 -16.28
CA GLY A 362 -15.53 -5.47 -16.39
C GLY A 362 -14.77 -5.33 -15.07
N SER A 363 -13.73 -6.15 -14.86
CA SER A 363 -12.83 -6.07 -13.71
C SER A 363 -11.48 -5.44 -14.09
N ILE A 364 -11.25 -4.21 -13.60
CA ILE A 364 -9.95 -3.52 -13.74
C ILE A 364 -8.84 -4.33 -13.06
N ASP A 365 -9.15 -4.95 -11.92
CA ASP A 365 -8.16 -5.70 -11.15
C ASP A 365 -7.78 -7.01 -11.83
N LEU A 366 -8.71 -7.67 -12.53
CA LEU A 366 -8.41 -8.80 -13.40
C LEU A 366 -7.52 -8.36 -14.57
N ALA A 367 -7.88 -7.30 -15.28
CA ALA A 367 -7.11 -6.82 -16.43
C ALA A 367 -5.67 -6.44 -16.04
N LYS A 368 -5.50 -5.74 -14.91
CA LYS A 368 -4.18 -5.44 -14.33
C LYS A 368 -3.44 -6.70 -13.88
N PHE A 369 -4.14 -7.71 -13.38
CA PHE A 369 -3.51 -8.96 -12.99
C PHE A 369 -2.95 -9.70 -14.23
N ILE A 370 -3.73 -9.76 -15.31
CA ILE A 370 -3.33 -10.39 -16.57
C ILE A 370 -2.18 -9.61 -17.22
N SER A 371 -2.22 -8.27 -17.24
CA SER A 371 -1.13 -7.49 -17.86
C SER A 371 0.22 -7.57 -17.13
N ARG A 372 0.20 -8.06 -15.90
CA ARG A 372 1.36 -8.29 -15.04
C ARG A 372 1.76 -9.77 -14.96
N SER A 373 1.16 -10.59 -15.81
CA SER A 373 1.41 -12.03 -15.88
C SER A 373 2.17 -12.39 -17.14
N ASP A 374 2.77 -13.58 -17.14
CA ASP A 374 3.46 -14.14 -18.31
C ASP A 374 2.55 -15.11 -19.10
N TYR A 375 1.22 -15.04 -18.92
CA TYR A 375 0.31 -15.88 -19.70
C TYR A 375 0.44 -15.54 -21.19
N LYS A 376 0.57 -16.60 -22.00
CA LYS A 376 0.54 -16.51 -23.45
C LYS A 376 -0.90 -16.51 -23.97
N GLU A 377 -1.81 -17.17 -23.26
CA GLU A 377 -3.19 -17.35 -23.66
C GLU A 377 -4.13 -17.15 -22.46
N VAL A 378 -5.21 -16.39 -22.66
CA VAL A 378 -6.30 -16.23 -21.68
C VAL A 378 -7.61 -16.60 -22.35
N GLU A 379 -8.25 -17.64 -21.82
CA GLU A 379 -9.55 -18.11 -22.26
C GLU A 379 -10.66 -17.59 -21.33
N PHE A 380 -11.70 -16.98 -21.91
CA PHE A 380 -12.86 -16.49 -21.18
C PHE A 380 -14.07 -17.41 -21.40
N CYS A 381 -14.78 -17.69 -20.32
CA CYS A 381 -16.09 -18.37 -20.31
C CYS A 381 -16.98 -17.76 -19.22
N GLY A 382 -18.24 -18.21 -19.12
CA GLY A 382 -19.18 -17.75 -18.09
C GLY A 382 -20.30 -16.86 -18.64
N LEU A 383 -20.74 -15.87 -17.86
CA LEU A 383 -21.98 -15.13 -18.11
C LEU A 383 -21.85 -13.62 -17.91
N VAL A 384 -22.69 -12.80 -18.53
CA VAL A 384 -23.34 -13.06 -19.84
C VAL A 384 -22.38 -12.63 -20.96
N SER A 385 -22.50 -13.27 -22.13
CA SER A 385 -21.54 -13.16 -23.24
C SER A 385 -21.27 -11.71 -23.68
N ASN A 386 -22.31 -10.95 -23.97
CA ASN A 386 -22.22 -9.60 -24.54
C ASN A 386 -22.04 -8.47 -23.51
N ILE A 387 -22.03 -8.78 -22.20
CA ILE A 387 -21.89 -7.78 -21.13
C ILE A 387 -20.62 -8.02 -20.33
N CYS A 388 -20.64 -8.90 -19.33
CA CYS A 388 -19.51 -9.10 -18.42
C CYS A 388 -18.34 -9.81 -19.13
N VAL A 389 -18.61 -10.84 -19.93
CA VAL A 389 -17.56 -11.55 -20.68
C VAL A 389 -16.90 -10.59 -21.67
N LEU A 390 -17.68 -9.93 -22.53
CA LEU A 390 -17.18 -8.93 -23.48
C LEU A 390 -16.42 -7.79 -22.79
N SER A 391 -16.94 -7.25 -21.68
CA SER A 391 -16.28 -6.17 -20.94
C SER A 391 -14.92 -6.59 -20.38
N ASN A 392 -14.80 -7.80 -19.84
CA ASN A 392 -13.51 -8.31 -19.34
C ASN A 392 -12.52 -8.58 -20.48
N ILE A 393 -12.99 -9.04 -21.65
CA ILE A 393 -12.16 -9.20 -22.85
C ILE A 393 -11.59 -7.84 -23.30
N ILE A 394 -12.45 -6.83 -23.49
CA ILE A 394 -12.03 -5.48 -23.92
C ILE A 394 -11.02 -4.89 -22.93
N MET A 395 -11.29 -5.01 -21.63
CA MET A 395 -10.39 -4.53 -20.59
C MET A 395 -9.05 -5.27 -20.63
N THR A 396 -9.04 -6.58 -20.86
CA THR A 396 -7.81 -7.37 -20.96
C THR A 396 -6.99 -6.95 -22.17
N GLN A 397 -7.60 -6.80 -23.35
CA GLN A 397 -6.92 -6.30 -24.56
C GLN A 397 -6.32 -4.91 -24.34
N THR A 398 -7.07 -4.02 -23.68
CA THR A 398 -6.63 -2.65 -23.40
C THR A 398 -5.39 -2.62 -22.50
N TYR A 399 -5.28 -3.57 -21.56
CA TYR A 399 -4.17 -3.62 -20.61
C TYR A 399 -3.01 -4.52 -21.06
N ASN A 400 -3.23 -5.48 -21.96
CA ASN A 400 -2.23 -6.43 -22.42
C ASN A 400 -2.40 -6.70 -23.92
N GLU A 401 -1.58 -6.02 -24.74
CA GLU A 401 -1.58 -6.13 -26.20
C GLU A 401 -0.99 -7.44 -26.75
N LYS A 402 -0.39 -8.28 -25.90
CA LYS A 402 0.43 -9.43 -26.32
C LYS A 402 -0.20 -10.78 -26.03
N VAL A 403 -1.19 -10.83 -25.15
CA VAL A 403 -1.81 -12.08 -24.75
C VAL A 403 -2.82 -12.52 -25.79
N GLU A 404 -2.75 -13.78 -26.20
CA GLU A 404 -3.78 -14.36 -27.06
C GLU A 404 -5.06 -14.52 -26.26
N ILE A 405 -6.17 -13.99 -26.77
CA ILE A 405 -7.47 -14.10 -26.11
C ILE A 405 -8.30 -15.13 -26.85
N VAL A 406 -8.88 -16.05 -26.08
CA VAL A 406 -9.70 -17.14 -26.57
C VAL A 406 -11.08 -17.07 -25.91
N VAL A 407 -12.13 -17.38 -26.67
CA VAL A 407 -13.47 -17.62 -26.14
C VAL A 407 -14.02 -18.89 -26.74
N ASP A 408 -14.55 -19.77 -25.90
CA ASP A 408 -15.32 -20.94 -26.31
C ASP A 408 -16.81 -20.60 -26.27
N LEU A 409 -17.45 -20.58 -27.45
CA LEU A 409 -18.87 -20.22 -27.57
C LEU A 409 -19.80 -21.23 -26.88
N ASN A 410 -19.36 -22.47 -26.67
CA ASN A 410 -20.14 -23.45 -25.91
C ASN A 410 -20.08 -23.21 -24.40
N ALA A 411 -19.14 -22.40 -23.92
CA ALA A 411 -18.90 -22.12 -22.51
C ALA A 411 -19.39 -20.71 -22.08
N THR A 412 -20.16 -20.02 -22.93
CA THR A 412 -20.74 -18.72 -22.62
C THR A 412 -22.11 -18.56 -23.29
N LYS A 413 -23.03 -17.84 -22.65
CA LYS A 413 -24.34 -17.52 -23.26
C LYS A 413 -24.76 -16.08 -23.00
N GLY A 414 -25.50 -15.54 -23.95
CA GLY A 414 -26.26 -14.30 -23.83
C GLY A 414 -27.73 -14.59 -23.54
N LEU A 415 -28.50 -13.52 -23.32
CA LEU A 415 -29.92 -13.61 -22.94
C LEU A 415 -30.85 -13.99 -24.10
N SER A 416 -30.36 -14.06 -25.34
CA SER A 416 -31.12 -14.46 -26.52
C SER A 416 -30.21 -15.05 -27.61
N GLU A 417 -30.81 -15.80 -28.54
CA GLU A 417 -30.07 -16.35 -29.68
C GLU A 417 -29.54 -15.27 -30.64
N GLU A 418 -30.23 -14.14 -30.74
CA GLU A 418 -29.74 -12.98 -31.49
C GLU A 418 -28.44 -12.43 -30.89
N VAL A 419 -28.37 -12.36 -29.56
CA VAL A 419 -27.16 -11.95 -28.84
C VAL A 419 -26.04 -12.96 -29.07
N ASN A 420 -26.32 -14.26 -28.95
CA ASN A 420 -25.32 -15.31 -29.19
C ASN A 420 -24.75 -15.24 -30.61
N SER A 421 -25.63 -15.08 -31.61
CA SER A 421 -25.27 -14.97 -33.02
C SER A 421 -24.42 -13.73 -33.30
N SER A 422 -24.77 -12.59 -32.69
CA SER A 422 -24.04 -11.33 -32.86
C SER A 422 -22.70 -11.31 -32.13
N PHE A 423 -22.60 -12.03 -31.01
CA PHE A 423 -21.41 -12.03 -30.16
C PHE A 423 -20.17 -12.57 -30.88
N LYS A 424 -20.32 -13.65 -31.68
CA LYS A 424 -19.24 -14.18 -32.52
C LYS A 424 -18.64 -13.10 -33.43
N THR A 425 -19.51 -12.33 -34.09
CA THR A 425 -19.10 -11.23 -34.97
C THR A 425 -18.31 -10.16 -34.21
N TYR A 426 -18.74 -9.80 -32.99
CA TYR A 426 -17.99 -8.84 -32.17
C TYR A 426 -16.62 -9.36 -31.74
N LEU A 427 -16.52 -10.64 -31.36
CA LEU A 427 -15.24 -11.25 -30.99
C LEU A 427 -14.25 -11.25 -32.16
N GLN A 428 -14.71 -11.60 -33.36
CA GLN A 428 -13.89 -11.58 -34.57
C GLN A 428 -13.39 -10.17 -34.91
N ASN A 429 -14.26 -9.16 -34.80
CA ASN A 429 -13.88 -7.76 -35.00
C ASN A 429 -12.87 -7.26 -33.96
N LEU A 430 -12.90 -7.83 -32.75
CA LEU A 430 -11.95 -7.57 -31.68
C LEU A 430 -10.71 -8.47 -31.76
N THR A 431 -10.48 -9.21 -32.85
CA THR A 431 -9.32 -10.12 -33.02
C THR A 431 -9.20 -11.18 -31.91
N VAL A 432 -10.34 -11.66 -31.39
CA VAL A 432 -10.40 -12.75 -30.40
C VAL A 432 -10.49 -14.10 -31.12
N ASN A 433 -9.71 -15.08 -30.66
CA ASN A 433 -9.77 -16.44 -31.18
C ASN A 433 -11.03 -17.15 -30.64
N VAL A 434 -11.87 -17.66 -31.54
CA VAL A 434 -13.15 -18.28 -31.19
C VAL A 434 -13.07 -19.80 -31.36
N LYS A 435 -13.45 -20.55 -30.32
CA LYS A 435 -13.64 -22.01 -30.33
C LYS A 435 -15.13 -22.35 -30.42
N GLU A 436 -15.44 -23.44 -31.13
CA GLU A 436 -16.80 -23.96 -31.39
C GLU A 436 -16.87 -25.47 -31.20
#